data_AF-A0A813J1W7-F1
#
_entry.id   AF-A0A813J1W7-F1
#
_cell.length_a   1.000
_cell.length_b   1.000
_cell.length_c   1.000
_cell.angle_alpha   90.00
_cell.angle_beta   90.00
_cell.angle_gamma   90.00
#
_symmetry.space_group_name_H-M   'P 1'
#
loop_
_entity.id
_entity.type
_entity.pdbx_description
1 polymer ?
#
loop_
_entity_poly.entity_id
_entity_poly.type
_entity_poly.pdbx_seq_one_letter_code
_entity_poly.pdbx_strand_id
1 'polypeptide(L)'
;MCQGGDFTQGSGTGGESIYGGEFKDENFRHKHTGAGVLSMANAGPNTNGSQFFLCTAATPHLNGKHVVFGKVIQGMNVVKLIEQQGAQSGKTRAPVVVQACGQVAGGGQVVPVASSTPSQRAISSGAKARGSGSRLSELGSLRVAGGRGYGGKQPAALGGYDRGGP
;
A
#
# COMPACT_ATOMS: atom_id res chain seq x y z
N MET A 1 -8.13 1.13 6.85
CA MET A 1 -6.94 1.26 5.97
C MET A 1 -5.79 0.50 6.60
N CYS A 2 -4.79 0.12 5.81
CA CYS A 2 -3.54 -0.47 6.29
C CYS A 2 -2.38 0.47 5.95
N GLN A 3 -1.62 0.95 6.94
CA GLN A 3 -0.54 1.91 6.76
C GLN A 3 0.83 1.26 6.96
N GLY A 4 1.82 1.73 6.21
CA GLY A 4 3.22 1.32 6.32
C GLY A 4 4.15 2.33 5.64
N GLY A 5 5.38 1.92 5.34
CA GLY A 5 6.36 2.75 4.62
C GLY A 5 7.27 3.60 5.52
N ASP A 6 7.15 3.50 6.85
CA ASP A 6 8.18 3.98 7.78
C ASP A 6 9.27 2.92 7.89
N PHE A 7 10.34 3.07 7.10
CA PHE A 7 11.46 2.13 7.06
C PHE A 7 12.62 2.52 7.99
N THR A 8 12.56 3.70 8.63
CA THR A 8 13.64 4.18 9.51
C THR A 8 13.34 3.93 10.98
N GLN A 9 12.08 4.08 11.41
CA GLN A 9 11.68 3.93 12.81
C GLN A 9 10.59 2.86 13.01
N GLY A 10 9.81 2.54 11.98
CA GLY A 10 8.73 1.55 12.05
C GLY A 10 7.60 1.90 13.01
N SER A 11 7.52 3.15 13.46
CA SER A 11 6.59 3.66 14.47
C SER A 11 5.53 4.61 13.90
N GLY A 12 5.73 5.06 12.65
CA GLY A 12 4.95 6.11 12.00
C GLY A 12 5.55 7.51 12.17
N THR A 13 6.67 7.66 12.90
CA THR A 13 7.36 8.95 13.10
C THR A 13 8.56 9.14 12.17
N GLY A 14 8.92 8.12 11.39
CA GLY A 14 10.04 8.15 10.47
C GLY A 14 9.65 8.08 8.99
N GLY A 15 10.60 7.61 8.19
CA GLY A 15 10.54 7.61 6.73
C GLY A 15 11.01 8.94 6.11
N GLU A 16 11.45 8.85 4.87
CA GLU A 16 11.85 10.01 4.07
C GLU A 16 11.65 9.73 2.58
N SER A 17 11.50 10.78 1.77
CA SER A 17 11.36 10.67 0.33
C SER A 17 12.72 10.65 -0.37
N ILE A 18 12.71 10.22 -1.64
CA ILE A 18 13.89 10.30 -2.52
C ILE A 18 14.33 11.74 -2.83
N TYR A 19 13.49 12.74 -2.51
CA TYR A 19 13.80 14.16 -2.71
C TYR A 19 14.50 14.78 -1.47
N GLY A 20 14.73 13.99 -0.42
CA GLY A 20 15.24 14.42 0.88
C GLY A 20 14.11 14.87 1.79
N GLY A 21 13.89 14.15 2.91
CA GLY A 21 12.82 14.48 3.86
C GLY A 21 11.42 14.46 3.21
N GLU A 22 10.68 15.55 3.36
CA GLU A 22 9.28 15.70 2.92
C GLU A 22 9.13 16.38 1.55
N PHE A 23 8.01 16.14 0.86
CA PHE A 23 7.66 16.79 -0.40
C PHE A 23 6.17 17.20 -0.51
N LYS A 24 5.92 18.13 -1.44
CA LYS A 24 4.62 18.78 -1.66
C LYS A 24 3.54 17.83 -2.19
N ASP A 25 2.28 18.16 -1.90
CA ASP A 25 1.13 17.48 -2.48
C ASP A 25 1.10 17.74 -3.99
N GLU A 26 1.23 16.69 -4.80
CA GLU A 26 1.34 16.86 -6.25
C GLU A 26 0.00 17.31 -6.88
N ASN A 27 -1.10 16.64 -6.52
CA ASN A 27 -2.47 17.00 -6.89
C ASN A 27 -3.48 16.14 -6.11
N PHE A 28 -4.74 16.57 -6.11
CA PHE A 28 -5.86 15.82 -5.50
C PHE A 28 -6.92 15.39 -6.53
N ARG A 29 -6.49 15.05 -7.76
CA ARG A 29 -7.42 14.68 -8.86
C ARG A 29 -8.18 13.39 -8.57
N HIS A 30 -7.50 12.42 -7.95
CA HIS A 30 -8.07 11.13 -7.59
C HIS A 30 -8.64 11.16 -6.18
N LYS A 31 -9.72 10.39 -5.99
CA LYS A 31 -10.45 10.28 -4.72
C LYS A 31 -10.31 8.88 -4.14
N HIS A 32 -10.52 8.78 -2.84
CA HIS A 32 -10.49 7.53 -2.09
C HIS A 32 -11.82 6.77 -2.23
N THR A 33 -12.08 6.28 -3.44
CA THR A 33 -13.39 5.75 -3.86
C THR A 33 -13.69 4.34 -3.33
N GLY A 34 -12.72 3.60 -2.79
CA GLY A 34 -12.96 2.25 -2.33
C GLY A 34 -11.72 1.51 -1.85
N ALA A 35 -11.92 0.22 -1.55
CA ALA A 35 -10.86 -0.69 -1.17
C ALA A 35 -9.80 -0.83 -2.28
N GLY A 36 -8.53 -0.96 -1.88
CA GLY A 36 -7.39 -1.11 -2.79
C GLY A 36 -6.82 0.21 -3.32
N VAL A 37 -7.42 1.37 -3.03
CA VAL A 37 -6.79 2.67 -3.33
C VAL A 37 -5.49 2.83 -2.53
N LEU A 38 -4.41 3.22 -3.20
CA LEU A 38 -3.11 3.50 -2.60
C LEU A 38 -2.87 5.02 -2.54
N SER A 39 -2.50 5.52 -1.37
CA SER A 39 -2.37 6.96 -1.11
C SER A 39 -1.25 7.26 -0.11
N MET A 40 -0.73 8.49 -0.17
CA MET A 40 0.32 8.98 0.74
C MET A 40 -0.23 9.22 2.15
N ALA A 41 0.49 8.79 3.17
CA ALA A 41 0.30 9.29 4.53
C ALA A 41 1.10 10.59 4.69
N ASN A 42 0.58 11.52 5.49
CA ASN A 42 1.21 12.81 5.77
C ASN A 42 0.78 13.31 7.17
N ALA A 43 1.50 14.31 7.70
CA ALA A 43 1.22 14.98 8.97
C ALA A 43 0.57 16.36 8.78
N GLY A 44 -0.04 16.59 7.61
CA GLY A 44 -0.56 17.89 7.17
C GLY A 44 -0.19 18.20 5.71
N PRO A 45 -0.65 19.33 5.15
CA PRO A 45 -0.37 19.69 3.77
C PRO A 45 1.13 19.69 3.47
N ASN A 46 1.53 19.12 2.33
CA ASN A 46 2.91 19.10 1.83
C ASN A 46 3.95 18.37 2.70
N THR A 47 3.54 17.42 3.54
CA THR A 47 4.43 16.62 4.40
C THR A 47 4.53 15.16 3.95
N ASN A 48 4.56 14.92 2.63
CA ASN A 48 4.64 13.57 2.08
C ASN A 48 6.09 13.04 2.22
N GLY A 49 6.27 11.82 2.74
CA GLY A 49 7.57 11.17 2.87
C GLY A 49 7.60 9.83 2.12
N SER A 50 7.89 8.74 2.83
CA SER A 50 7.78 7.37 2.30
C SER A 50 6.54 6.61 2.76
N GLN A 51 5.83 7.12 3.78
CA GLN A 51 4.69 6.43 4.35
C GLN A 51 3.48 6.47 3.41
N PHE A 52 2.77 5.36 3.33
CA PHE A 52 1.60 5.17 2.48
C PHE A 52 0.55 4.34 3.18
N PHE A 53 -0.68 4.36 2.65
CA PHE A 53 -1.74 3.47 3.10
C PHE A 53 -2.55 2.88 1.95
N LEU A 54 -3.09 1.70 2.21
CA LEU A 54 -4.09 1.03 1.38
C LEU A 54 -5.47 1.18 2.02
N CYS A 55 -6.41 1.76 1.27
CA CYS A 55 -7.81 1.80 1.67
C CYS A 55 -8.39 0.37 1.71
N THR A 56 -9.17 0.06 2.75
CA THR A 56 -9.92 -1.21 2.85
C THR A 56 -11.42 -1.01 2.65
N ALA A 57 -11.86 0.25 2.60
CA ALA A 57 -13.19 0.72 2.23
C ALA A 57 -13.05 2.13 1.60
N ALA A 58 -14.14 2.72 1.13
CA ALA A 58 -14.12 4.13 0.67
C ALA A 58 -13.83 5.06 1.86
N THR A 59 -12.92 6.04 1.68
CA THR A 59 -12.51 6.98 2.73
C THR A 59 -12.61 8.43 2.25
N PRO A 60 -13.83 8.93 1.93
CA PRO A 60 -14.00 10.24 1.29
C PRO A 60 -13.53 11.43 2.16
N HIS A 61 -13.45 11.25 3.48
CA HIS A 61 -12.95 12.27 4.42
C HIS A 61 -11.46 12.60 4.22
N LEU A 62 -10.72 11.78 3.48
CA LEU A 62 -9.31 11.97 3.12
C LEU A 62 -9.12 12.68 1.76
N ASN A 63 -10.19 12.89 1.00
CA ASN A 63 -10.12 13.58 -0.30
C ASN A 63 -9.64 15.02 -0.12
N GLY A 64 -8.73 15.47 -1.00
CA GLY A 64 -8.14 16.81 -0.92
C GLY A 64 -7.09 16.98 0.19
N LYS A 65 -6.77 15.91 0.93
CA LYS A 65 -5.81 15.93 2.05
C LYS A 65 -4.66 14.94 1.87
N HIS A 66 -4.93 13.81 1.21
CA HIS A 66 -3.94 12.78 0.92
C HIS A 66 -3.88 12.53 -0.59
N VAL A 67 -2.67 12.43 -1.13
CA VAL A 67 -2.44 12.23 -2.56
C VAL A 67 -2.63 10.76 -2.90
N VAL A 68 -3.67 10.46 -3.69
CA VAL A 68 -3.89 9.12 -4.26
C VAL A 68 -2.99 8.94 -5.48
N PHE A 69 -2.10 7.94 -5.42
CA PHE A 69 -1.08 7.71 -6.45
C PHE A 69 -1.11 6.32 -7.10
N GLY A 70 -2.03 5.45 -6.69
CA GLY A 70 -2.19 4.14 -7.32
C GLY A 70 -3.38 3.35 -6.82
N LYS A 71 -3.46 2.09 -7.25
CA LYS A 71 -4.43 1.11 -6.75
C LYS A 71 -3.89 -0.31 -6.86
N VAL A 72 -4.37 -1.18 -5.97
CA VAL A 72 -4.17 -2.63 -6.07
C VAL A 72 -4.82 -3.15 -7.34
N ILE A 73 -4.08 -3.96 -8.09
CA ILE A 73 -4.54 -4.63 -9.31
C ILE A 73 -4.57 -6.15 -9.17
N GLN A 74 -3.79 -6.72 -8.25
CA GLN A 74 -3.79 -8.15 -7.92
C GLN A 74 -3.47 -8.32 -6.43
N GLY A 75 -4.04 -9.34 -5.77
CA GLY A 75 -3.75 -9.63 -4.37
C GLY A 75 -4.62 -8.90 -3.34
N MET A 76 -5.85 -8.49 -3.69
CA MET A 76 -6.78 -7.88 -2.72
C MET A 76 -7.13 -8.80 -1.53
N ASN A 77 -7.06 -10.13 -1.73
CA ASN A 77 -7.16 -11.09 -0.63
C ASN A 77 -6.03 -10.92 0.40
N VAL A 78 -4.82 -10.58 -0.05
CA VAL A 78 -3.68 -10.28 0.84
C VAL A 78 -3.95 -9.03 1.67
N VAL A 79 -4.50 -7.97 1.04
CA VAL A 79 -4.91 -6.75 1.76
C VAL A 79 -5.95 -7.05 2.84
N LYS A 80 -6.94 -7.90 2.54
CA LYS A 80 -7.94 -8.35 3.53
C LYS A 80 -7.31 -9.12 4.68
N LEU A 81 -6.32 -9.98 4.41
CA LEU A 81 -5.59 -10.69 5.46
C LEU A 81 -4.78 -9.73 6.35
N ILE A 82 -4.16 -8.70 5.77
CA ILE A 82 -3.48 -7.64 6.52
C ILE A 82 -4.49 -6.86 7.39
N GLU A 83 -5.63 -6.48 6.82
CA GLU A 83 -6.70 -5.77 7.55
C GLU A 83 -7.18 -6.55 8.77
N GLN A 84 -7.32 -7.88 8.67
CA GLN A 84 -7.73 -8.74 9.79
C GLN A 84 -6.73 -8.75 10.95
N GLN A 85 -5.47 -8.35 10.72
CA GLN A 85 -4.49 -8.18 11.79
C GLN A 85 -4.65 -6.86 12.55
N GLY A 86 -5.50 -5.93 12.08
CA GLY A 86 -5.72 -4.64 12.74
C GLY A 86 -6.39 -4.75 14.11
N ALA A 87 -6.19 -3.73 14.93
CA ALA A 87 -6.91 -3.50 16.17
C ALA A 87 -7.36 -2.04 16.25
N GLN A 88 -8.34 -1.75 17.11
CA GLN A 88 -8.84 -0.39 17.34
C GLN A 88 -7.76 0.59 17.81
N SER A 89 -6.70 0.08 18.45
CA SER A 89 -5.54 0.87 18.87
C SER A 89 -4.65 1.35 17.72
N GLY A 90 -4.91 0.91 16.48
CA GLY A 90 -4.04 1.14 15.33
C GLY A 90 -2.84 0.21 15.24
N LYS A 91 -2.53 -0.55 16.30
CA LYS A 91 -1.47 -1.57 16.28
C LYS A 91 -1.96 -2.89 15.69
N THR A 92 -1.08 -3.60 15.00
CA THR A 92 -1.40 -4.95 14.50
C THR A 92 -1.26 -5.99 15.61
N ARG A 93 -2.06 -7.06 15.53
CA ARG A 93 -2.04 -8.21 16.46
C ARG A 93 -0.78 -9.07 16.30
N ALA A 94 -0.21 -9.07 15.10
CA ALA A 94 1.05 -9.70 14.77
C ALA A 94 1.84 -8.77 13.82
N PRO A 95 3.18 -8.88 13.77
CA PRO A 95 3.98 -8.14 12.80
C PRO A 95 3.52 -8.42 11.36
N VAL A 96 3.28 -7.36 10.59
CA VAL A 96 3.03 -7.42 9.15
C VAL A 96 4.19 -6.75 8.44
N VAL A 97 5.02 -7.53 7.75
CA VAL A 97 6.27 -7.06 7.18
C VAL A 97 6.27 -7.30 5.67
N VAL A 98 6.73 -6.30 4.91
CA VAL A 98 7.01 -6.46 3.48
C VAL A 98 8.35 -7.18 3.36
N GLN A 99 8.30 -8.50 3.11
CA GLN A 99 9.50 -9.32 3.05
C GLN A 99 10.32 -9.10 1.75
N ALA A 100 9.63 -8.80 0.64
CA ALA A 100 10.24 -8.51 -0.65
C ALA A 100 9.36 -7.54 -1.45
N CYS A 101 9.99 -6.60 -2.16
CA CYS A 101 9.31 -5.66 -3.04
C CYS A 101 10.18 -5.36 -4.27
N GLY A 102 9.58 -4.79 -5.31
CA GLY A 102 10.28 -4.45 -6.54
C GLY A 102 9.33 -3.90 -7.60
N GLN A 103 9.90 -3.44 -8.71
CA GLN A 103 9.16 -2.96 -9.87
C GLN A 103 9.00 -4.10 -10.89
N VAL A 104 7.80 -4.23 -11.45
CA VAL A 104 7.53 -5.17 -12.55
C VAL A 104 7.55 -4.40 -13.87
N ALA A 105 8.38 -4.83 -14.83
CA ALA A 105 8.46 -4.22 -16.15
C ALA A 105 7.23 -4.59 -17.00
N GLY A 106 6.52 -3.60 -17.55
CA GLY A 106 5.48 -3.79 -18.57
C GLY A 106 4.03 -3.73 -18.08
N GLY A 107 3.26 -2.84 -18.70
CA GLY A 107 1.83 -2.62 -18.44
C GLY A 107 0.94 -3.76 -18.90
N GLY A 108 0.09 -4.26 -18.01
CA GLY A 108 -0.95 -5.24 -18.31
C GLY A 108 -2.33 -4.57 -18.36
N GLN A 109 -2.95 -4.63 -19.54
CA GLN A 109 -4.35 -4.33 -19.80
C GLN A 109 -5.24 -4.98 -18.73
N VAL A 110 -6.10 -4.18 -18.07
CA VAL A 110 -7.12 -4.69 -17.16
C VAL A 110 -8.22 -5.30 -18.02
N VAL A 111 -8.13 -6.58 -18.32
CA VAL A 111 -9.31 -7.34 -18.77
C VAL A 111 -10.15 -7.70 -17.54
N PRO A 112 -11.46 -7.35 -17.51
CA PRO A 112 -12.32 -7.75 -16.41
C PRO A 112 -12.51 -9.27 -16.50
N VAL A 113 -11.90 -10.02 -15.57
CA VAL A 113 -12.27 -11.42 -15.37
C VAL A 113 -13.67 -11.44 -14.77
N ALA A 114 -14.63 -11.90 -15.58
CA ALA A 114 -15.96 -12.26 -15.12
C ALA A 114 -15.84 -13.25 -13.95
N SER A 115 -16.65 -13.04 -12.93
CA SER A 115 -16.78 -13.87 -11.74
C SER A 115 -16.97 -15.35 -12.10
N SER A 116 -15.93 -16.16 -11.96
CA SER A 116 -16.06 -17.61 -11.88
C SER A 116 -16.13 -18.00 -10.40
N THR A 117 -17.35 -18.28 -9.96
CA THR A 117 -17.66 -18.94 -8.69
C THR A 117 -17.00 -20.32 -8.65
N PRO A 118 -16.17 -20.67 -7.66
CA PRO A 118 -15.82 -22.06 -7.43
C PRO A 118 -17.01 -22.75 -6.75
N SER A 119 -17.59 -23.72 -7.48
CA SER A 119 -18.61 -24.65 -7.01
C SER A 119 -18.22 -25.27 -5.66
N GLN A 120 -19.13 -25.19 -4.69
CA GLN A 120 -19.05 -25.98 -3.47
C GLN A 120 -19.03 -27.48 -3.84
N ARG A 121 -18.08 -28.22 -3.28
CA ARG A 121 -18.23 -29.66 -3.09
C ARG A 121 -17.68 -30.02 -1.71
N ALA A 122 -18.57 -30.56 -0.89
CA ALA A 122 -18.33 -30.98 0.48
C ALA A 122 -17.27 -32.09 0.55
N ILE A 123 -16.44 -32.04 1.59
CA ILE A 123 -15.76 -33.22 2.12
C ILE A 123 -15.94 -33.26 3.64
N SER A 124 -16.49 -34.38 4.08
CA SER A 124 -16.78 -34.79 5.44
C SER A 124 -15.52 -35.22 6.20
N SER A 125 -15.69 -35.26 7.53
CA SER A 125 -14.98 -36.08 8.54
C SER A 125 -13.50 -35.81 8.84
N GLY A 126 -13.29 -35.11 9.97
CA GLY A 126 -12.61 -35.65 11.16
C GLY A 126 -11.14 -36.09 11.05
N ALA A 127 -10.23 -35.24 11.52
CA ALA A 127 -9.02 -35.68 12.24
C ALA A 127 -8.46 -34.53 13.10
N LYS A 128 -8.21 -34.81 14.37
CA LYS A 128 -7.56 -33.93 15.37
C LYS A 128 -6.04 -34.03 15.19
N ALA A 129 -5.34 -32.91 14.99
CA ALA A 129 -3.89 -32.87 15.13
C ALA A 129 -3.42 -31.55 15.74
N ARG A 130 -2.44 -31.68 16.64
CA ARG A 130 -1.84 -30.68 17.53
C ARG A 130 -0.87 -29.75 16.76
N GLY A 131 -0.49 -28.66 17.43
CA GLY A 131 0.19 -27.50 16.89
C GLY A 131 1.50 -27.72 16.12
N SER A 132 1.75 -26.78 15.20
CA SER A 132 3.06 -26.37 14.70
C SER A 132 2.84 -25.10 13.87
N GLY A 133 3.70 -24.09 14.02
CA GLY A 133 3.54 -22.75 13.45
C GLY A 133 3.28 -22.77 11.95
N SER A 134 2.19 -22.10 11.54
CA SER A 134 1.86 -21.91 10.13
C SER A 134 2.97 -21.10 9.46
N ARG A 135 3.69 -21.76 8.56
CA ARG A 135 4.75 -21.19 7.72
C ARG A 135 4.16 -19.99 6.97
N LEU A 136 4.65 -18.78 7.28
CA LEU A 136 4.30 -17.50 6.61
C LEU A 136 4.57 -17.47 5.09
N SER A 137 5.07 -18.58 4.51
CA SER A 137 5.39 -18.74 3.09
C SER A 137 4.16 -18.87 2.17
N GLU A 138 2.93 -18.92 2.70
CA GLU A 138 1.71 -19.02 1.88
C GLU A 138 0.97 -17.69 1.66
N LEU A 139 1.43 -16.58 2.25
CA LEU A 139 0.80 -15.29 1.97
C LEU A 139 1.13 -14.88 0.52
N GLY A 140 0.08 -14.76 -0.29
CA GLY A 140 0.19 -14.39 -1.71
C GLY A 140 0.84 -13.02 -1.92
N SER A 141 1.14 -12.68 -3.18
CA SER A 141 1.72 -11.38 -3.54
C SER A 141 0.66 -10.30 -3.79
N LEU A 142 1.02 -9.06 -3.50
CA LEU A 142 0.24 -7.86 -3.80
C LEU A 142 0.88 -7.15 -5.00
N ARG A 143 0.08 -6.76 -6.00
CA ARG A 143 0.52 -5.85 -7.07
C ARG A 143 -0.32 -4.59 -7.08
N VAL A 144 0.35 -3.45 -7.22
CA VAL A 144 -0.25 -2.13 -7.33
C VAL A 144 0.15 -1.53 -8.67
N ALA A 145 -0.79 -0.87 -9.34
CA ALA A 145 -0.51 0.02 -10.47
C ALA A 145 -0.45 1.47 -9.99
N GLY A 146 0.63 2.16 -10.33
CA GLY A 146 0.81 3.61 -10.22
C GLY A 146 1.34 4.20 -11.54
N GLY A 147 1.34 5.53 -11.68
CA GLY A 147 1.90 6.23 -12.85
C GLY A 147 0.86 6.89 -13.78
N ARG A 148 1.36 7.60 -14.81
CA ARG A 148 0.78 8.50 -15.87
C ARG A 148 -0.64 9.09 -15.71
N GLY A 149 -1.60 8.37 -15.15
CA GLY A 149 -2.88 8.91 -14.72
C GLY A 149 -2.88 9.45 -13.30
N TYR A 150 -1.98 8.98 -12.42
CA TYR A 150 -1.94 9.31 -10.99
C TYR A 150 -0.97 10.45 -10.61
N GLY A 151 0.04 10.73 -11.44
CA GLY A 151 0.99 11.83 -11.24
C GLY A 151 0.71 13.01 -12.17
N GLY A 152 0.95 14.22 -11.67
CA GLY A 152 1.23 15.41 -12.48
C GLY A 152 2.61 15.31 -13.11
N LYS A 153 3.08 16.38 -13.77
CA LYS A 153 4.41 16.37 -14.39
C LYS A 153 5.45 16.13 -13.30
N GLN A 154 6.35 15.18 -13.55
CA GLN A 154 7.59 14.96 -12.81
C GLN A 154 8.17 16.33 -12.40
N PRO A 155 8.37 16.62 -11.10
CA PRO A 155 8.95 17.88 -10.70
C PRO A 155 10.28 18.02 -11.44
N ALA A 156 10.46 19.14 -12.14
CA ALA A 156 11.74 19.44 -12.77
C ALA A 156 12.84 19.21 -11.73
N ALA A 157 13.84 18.42 -12.09
CA ALA A 157 14.99 18.16 -11.24
C ALA A 157 15.44 19.48 -10.61
N LEU A 158 15.31 19.59 -9.28
CA LEU A 158 15.94 20.69 -8.56
C LEU A 158 17.42 20.62 -8.92
N GLY A 159 17.93 21.75 -9.42
CA GLY A 159 19.27 21.91 -9.95
C GLY A 159 20.33 21.32 -9.04
N GLY A 160 21.42 20.89 -9.67
CA GLY A 160 22.45 20.05 -9.10
C GLY A 160 22.89 20.42 -7.68
N TYR A 161 23.02 19.39 -6.85
CA TYR A 161 23.82 19.45 -5.64
C TYR A 161 25.26 19.77 -6.03
N ASP A 162 25.65 21.02 -5.84
CA ASP A 162 27.04 21.45 -5.84
C ASP A 162 27.73 20.81 -4.63
N ARG A 163 28.67 19.89 -4.91
CA ARG A 163 29.54 19.30 -3.89
C ARG A 163 30.65 20.30 -3.58
N GLY A 164 30.32 21.34 -2.83
CA GLY A 164 31.30 22.23 -2.23
C GLY A 164 31.83 21.67 -0.91
N GLY A 165 33.02 21.06 -0.96
CA GLY A 165 33.86 20.84 0.24
C GLY A 165 34.37 22.16 0.82
N PRO A 166 34.90 22.14 2.05
CA PRO A 166 36.33 21.88 2.22
C PRO A 166 36.66 20.52 2.85
#